data_AF-A0A2G6HCA7-F1
#
_entry.id   AF-A0A2G6HCA7-F1
#
_cell.length_a   1.000
_cell.length_b   1.000
_cell.length_c   1.000
_cell.angle_alpha   90.00
_cell.angle_beta   90.00
_cell.angle_gamma   90.00
#
_symmetry.space_group_name_H-M   'P 1'
#
loop_
_entity.id
_entity.type
_entity.pdbx_description
1 polymer ?
#
loop_
_entity_poly.entity_id
_entity_poly.type
_entity_poly.pdbx_seq_one_letter_code
_entity_poly.pdbx_strand_id
1 'polypeptide(L)'
;MNNTHPYDWATSGPPLGVWRTALGTAGAVMGESITFNADGTGRLDTHSAMRGNESFELVWRHMGEGRLQIICLEPDETRDDITDDMWETVLYLADWQTNDLGLREPILKNRSREEFWHLSGPIQLVVGAEN
;
A
#
# COMPACT_ATOMS: atom_id res chain seq x y z
N MET A 1 -7.06 -20.00 -20.75
CA MET A 1 -6.08 -19.60 -19.73
C MET A 1 -6.71 -18.44 -18.98
N ASN A 2 -6.88 -18.55 -17.66
CA ASN A 2 -7.50 -17.48 -16.87
C ASN A 2 -6.52 -16.30 -16.87
N ASN A 3 -6.87 -15.21 -17.56
CA ASN A 3 -6.03 -14.01 -17.69
C ASN A 3 -6.22 -13.06 -16.48
N THR A 4 -6.78 -13.58 -15.40
CA THR A 4 -7.09 -12.85 -14.16
C THR A 4 -5.80 -12.44 -13.49
N HIS A 5 -5.67 -11.15 -13.17
CA HIS A 5 -4.53 -10.65 -12.45
C HIS A 5 -4.52 -11.25 -11.03
N PRO A 6 -3.36 -11.67 -10.48
CA PRO A 6 -3.31 -12.27 -9.15
C PRO A 6 -3.75 -11.32 -8.03
N TYR A 7 -3.87 -10.01 -8.30
CA TYR A 7 -4.39 -8.98 -7.39
C TYR A 7 -5.78 -8.45 -7.76
N ASP A 8 -6.52 -9.08 -8.68
CA ASP A 8 -7.89 -8.66 -8.98
C ASP A 8 -8.81 -8.73 -7.73
N TRP A 9 -8.50 -9.62 -6.78
CA TRP A 9 -9.20 -9.67 -5.49
C TRP A 9 -8.93 -8.44 -4.62
N ALA A 10 -7.72 -7.87 -4.73
CA ALA A 10 -7.28 -6.73 -3.94
C ALA A 10 -7.80 -5.40 -4.49
N THR A 11 -8.30 -5.38 -5.73
CA THR A 11 -9.00 -4.23 -6.32
C THR A 11 -10.51 -4.36 -6.18
N SER A 12 -11.06 -5.56 -6.33
CA SER A 12 -12.50 -5.83 -6.18
C SER A 12 -12.95 -5.78 -4.72
N GLY A 13 -12.05 -6.13 -3.81
CA GLY A 13 -12.22 -6.07 -2.36
C GLY A 13 -11.06 -5.31 -1.70
N PRO A 14 -10.99 -5.33 -0.36
CA PRO A 14 -9.92 -4.66 0.36
C PRO A 14 -8.53 -5.28 0.07
N PRO A 15 -7.47 -4.47 -0.07
CA PRO A 15 -6.11 -4.95 -0.31
C PRO A 15 -5.45 -5.42 0.98
N LEU A 16 -6.02 -6.42 1.65
CA LEU A 16 -5.54 -6.89 2.93
C LEU A 16 -4.13 -7.52 2.85
N GLY A 17 -3.33 -7.32 3.89
CA GLY A 17 -1.99 -7.88 4.01
C GLY A 17 -0.88 -6.83 4.06
N VAL A 18 0.36 -7.31 3.94
CA VAL A 18 1.59 -6.49 3.94
C VAL A 18 2.06 -6.31 2.51
N TRP A 19 2.16 -5.05 2.11
CA TRP A 19 2.61 -4.63 0.80
C TRP A 19 3.89 -3.83 0.91
N ARG A 20 4.76 -3.93 -0.09
CA ARG A 20 6.04 -3.21 -0.12
C ARG A 20 6.23 -2.53 -1.46
N THR A 21 6.89 -1.37 -1.48
CA THR A 21 7.22 -0.70 -2.74
C THR A 21 8.06 -1.61 -3.65
N ALA A 22 7.69 -1.70 -4.94
CA ALA A 22 8.39 -2.47 -5.95
C ALA A 22 9.64 -1.73 -6.46
N LEU A 23 10.62 -1.51 -5.57
CA LEU A 23 11.79 -0.64 -5.79
C LEU A 23 12.94 -1.28 -6.60
N GLY A 24 12.77 -2.48 -7.13
CA GLY A 24 13.89 -3.20 -7.76
C GLY A 24 15.11 -3.26 -6.85
N THR A 25 16.29 -2.98 -7.40
CA THR A 25 17.58 -3.00 -6.67
C THR A 25 17.74 -1.88 -5.64
N ALA A 26 16.98 -0.77 -5.74
CA ALA A 26 16.99 0.31 -4.76
C ALA A 26 16.37 -0.09 -3.40
N GLY A 27 15.59 -1.18 -3.38
CA GLY A 27 14.94 -1.73 -2.19
C GLY A 27 15.91 -2.20 -1.07
N ALA A 28 17.21 -2.30 -1.36
CA ALA A 28 18.23 -2.68 -0.40
C ALA A 28 18.68 -1.52 0.51
N VAL A 29 18.47 -0.27 0.09
CA VAL A 29 18.93 0.94 0.81
C VAL A 29 17.75 1.71 1.42
N MET A 30 16.59 1.62 0.76
CA MET A 30 15.34 2.22 1.21
C MET A 30 14.22 1.19 1.05
N GLY A 31 13.33 1.11 2.02
CA GLY A 31 12.21 0.19 1.99
C GLY A 31 11.01 0.79 2.65
N GLU A 32 9.87 0.77 1.97
CA GLU A 32 8.61 1.19 2.55
C GLU A 32 7.63 0.03 2.43
N SER A 33 6.89 -0.21 3.50
CA SER A 33 5.81 -1.19 3.50
C SER A 33 4.58 -0.63 4.17
N ILE A 34 3.42 -1.06 3.69
CA ILE A 34 2.13 -0.72 4.25
C ILE A 34 1.37 -2.00 4.58
N THR A 35 0.80 -2.05 5.77
CA THR A 35 -0.05 -3.15 6.22
C THR A 35 -1.50 -2.68 6.25
N PHE A 36 -2.40 -3.46 5.67
CA PHE A 36 -3.85 -3.25 5.73
C PHE A 36 -4.51 -4.41 6.48
N ASN A 37 -4.97 -4.17 7.70
CA ASN A 37 -5.67 -5.15 8.53
C ASN A 37 -7.19 -5.10 8.30
N ALA A 38 -7.86 -6.24 8.43
CA ALA A 38 -9.29 -6.37 8.13
C ALA A 38 -10.22 -5.46 8.96
N ASP A 39 -9.77 -4.98 10.12
CA ASP A 39 -10.50 -4.07 11.01
C ASP A 39 -10.35 -2.57 10.64
N GLY A 40 -9.77 -2.29 9.47
CA GLY A 40 -9.50 -0.93 8.99
C GLY A 40 -8.34 -0.25 9.72
N THR A 41 -7.55 -0.96 10.51
CA THR A 41 -6.26 -0.47 11.00
C THR A 41 -5.15 -0.84 10.02
N GLY A 42 -4.00 -0.21 10.17
CA GLY A 42 -2.82 -0.59 9.46
C GLY A 42 -1.58 0.06 10.02
N ARG A 43 -0.49 -0.07 9.26
CA ARG A 43 0.77 0.58 9.59
C ARG A 43 1.56 0.90 8.34
N LEU A 44 2.19 2.07 8.31
CA LEU A 44 3.19 2.46 7.33
C LEU A 44 4.56 2.36 7.99
N ASP A 45 5.41 1.49 7.48
CA ASP A 45 6.79 1.32 7.94
C ASP A 45 7.73 1.86 6.85
N THR A 46 8.62 2.79 7.21
CA THR A 46 9.67 3.30 6.33
C THR A 46 11.05 2.96 6.90
N HIS A 47 11.96 2.57 6.02
CA HIS A 47 13.34 2.26 6.33
C HIS A 47 14.26 3.06 5.41
N SER A 48 15.18 3.80 6.01
CA SER A 48 16.25 4.50 5.30
C SER A 48 17.57 4.35 6.05
N ALA A 49 18.64 3.99 5.35
CA ALA A 49 19.98 3.95 5.92
C ALA A 49 20.44 5.30 6.53
N MET A 50 19.84 6.43 6.10
CA MET A 50 20.19 7.77 6.59
C MET A 50 19.29 8.26 7.73
N ARG A 51 18.00 7.88 7.73
CA ARG A 51 17.00 8.39 8.69
C ARG A 51 16.59 7.37 9.76
N GLY A 52 16.98 6.11 9.60
CA GLY A 52 16.56 5.02 10.47
C GLY A 52 15.23 4.43 10.04
N ASN A 53 14.51 3.87 11.02
CA ASN A 53 13.20 3.25 10.80
C ASN A 53 12.14 4.14 11.43
N GLU A 54 11.09 4.43 10.67
CA GLU A 54 9.89 5.10 11.17
C GLU A 54 8.68 4.19 10.96
N SER A 55 7.71 4.30 11.85
CA SER A 55 6.51 3.48 11.83
C SER A 55 5.34 4.36 12.25
N PHE A 56 4.32 4.40 11.41
CA PHE A 56 3.14 5.25 11.60
C PHE A 56 1.89 4.40 11.59
N GLU A 57 1.02 4.60 12.58
CA GLU A 57 -0.30 3.97 12.58
C GLU A 57 -1.17 4.62 11.50
N LEU A 58 -2.04 3.82 10.90
CA LEU A 58 -3.00 4.34 9.93
C LEU A 58 -4.37 3.73 10.12
N VAL A 59 -5.36 4.44 9.60
CA VAL A 59 -6.74 3.98 9.49
C VAL A 59 -7.14 4.04 8.04
N TRP A 60 -7.84 3.02 7.57
CA TRP A 60 -8.22 2.93 6.17
C TRP A 60 -9.61 2.32 6.00
N ARG A 61 -10.22 2.60 4.86
CA ARG A 61 -11.48 1.99 4.43
C ARG A 61 -11.52 1.77 2.93
N HIS A 62 -12.09 0.62 2.53
CA HIS A 62 -12.38 0.33 1.13
C HIS A 62 -13.70 0.98 0.74
N MET A 63 -13.66 1.89 -0.22
CA MET A 63 -14.85 2.65 -0.65
C MET A 63 -15.56 2.00 -1.85
N GLY A 64 -14.95 0.97 -2.43
CA GLY A 64 -15.41 0.29 -3.63
C GLY A 64 -14.24 -0.04 -4.54
N GLU A 65 -14.52 -0.69 -5.66
CA GLU A 65 -13.49 -1.24 -6.56
C GLU A 65 -12.40 -0.22 -6.90
N GLY A 66 -11.15 -0.55 -6.57
CA GLY A 66 -9.99 0.30 -6.84
C GLY A 66 -10.03 1.66 -6.14
N ARG A 67 -10.78 1.80 -5.03
CA ARG A 67 -10.88 3.04 -4.24
C ARG A 67 -10.66 2.78 -2.76
N LEU A 68 -9.61 3.40 -2.21
CA LEU A 68 -9.32 3.41 -0.78
C LEU A 68 -9.40 4.84 -0.26
N GLN A 69 -9.74 4.96 1.02
CA GLN A 69 -9.42 6.14 1.80
C GLN A 69 -8.50 5.74 2.95
N ILE A 70 -7.46 6.52 3.18
CA ILE A 70 -6.39 6.25 4.14
C ILE A 70 -6.08 7.54 4.91
N ILE A 71 -5.78 7.40 6.19
CA ILE A 71 -5.28 8.45 7.08
C ILE A 71 -4.06 7.90 7.80
N CYS A 72 -2.96 8.66 7.80
CA CYS A 72 -1.85 8.44 8.71
C CYS A 72 -2.16 9.18 10.02
N LEU A 73 -2.07 8.50 11.16
CA LEU A 73 -2.22 9.14 12.46
C LEU A 73 -0.89 9.74 12.89
N GLU A 74 -0.93 10.96 13.41
CA GLU A 74 0.19 11.54 14.15
C GLU A 74 0.39 10.80 15.50
N PRO A 75 1.59 10.88 16.13
CA PRO A 75 1.91 10.09 17.33
C PRO A 75 0.96 10.28 18.54
N ASP A 76 0.22 11.37 18.59
CA ASP A 76 -0.75 11.71 19.64
C ASP A 76 -2.22 11.64 19.17
N GLU A 77 -2.46 11.26 17.91
CA GLU A 77 -3.80 11.10 17.36
C GLU A 77 -4.32 9.67 17.53
N THR A 78 -5.63 9.56 17.70
CA THR A 78 -6.35 8.31 17.78
C THR A 78 -7.46 8.27 16.73
N ARG A 79 -8.14 7.12 16.63
CA ARG A 79 -9.31 6.97 15.74
C ARG A 79 -10.43 7.96 16.03
N ASP A 80 -10.54 8.44 17.27
CA ASP A 80 -11.60 9.36 17.69
C ASP A 80 -11.33 10.81 17.24
N ASP A 81 -10.09 11.11 16.85
CA ASP A 81 -9.67 12.43 16.36
C ASP A 81 -9.92 12.61 14.85
N ILE A 82 -10.30 11.52 14.15
CA ILE A 82 -10.51 11.53 12.70
C ILE A 82 -11.74 12.34 12.30
N THR A 83 -11.53 13.33 11.44
CA THR A 83 -12.60 14.10 10.78
C THR A 83 -12.72 13.74 9.30
N ASP A 84 -13.88 14.06 8.69
CA ASP A 84 -14.18 13.69 7.30
C ASP A 84 -13.22 14.31 6.26
N ASP A 85 -12.58 15.44 6.58
CA ASP A 85 -11.64 16.15 5.71
C ASP A 85 -10.20 15.63 5.77
N MET A 86 -9.87 14.75 6.72
CA MET A 86 -8.53 14.13 6.83
C MET A 86 -8.31 13.00 5.82
N TRP A 87 -9.38 12.42 5.27
CA TRP A 87 -9.29 11.23 4.41
C TRP A 87 -8.63 11.53 3.06
N GLU A 88 -7.49 10.90 2.82
CA GLU A 88 -6.87 10.90 1.49
C GLU A 88 -7.43 9.75 0.64
N THR A 89 -7.77 10.06 -0.60
CA THR A 89 -8.30 9.05 -1.53
C THR A 89 -7.21 8.51 -2.44
N VAL A 90 -7.06 7.18 -2.44
CA VAL A 90 -6.18 6.44 -3.36
C VAL A 90 -7.03 5.72 -4.38
N LEU A 91 -6.88 6.09 -5.65
CA LEU A 91 -7.45 5.36 -6.78
C LEU A 91 -6.39 4.40 -7.30
N TYR A 92 -6.64 3.10 -7.26
CA TYR A 92 -5.63 2.10 -7.57
C TYR A 92 -6.17 1.01 -8.48
N LEU A 93 -5.24 0.30 -9.12
CA LEU A 93 -5.55 -0.86 -9.94
C LEU A 93 -4.43 -1.90 -9.87
N ALA A 94 -4.79 -3.11 -10.26
CA ALA A 94 -3.91 -4.23 -10.46
C ALA A 94 -3.23 -4.12 -11.84
N ASP A 95 -1.90 -4.16 -11.88
CA ASP A 95 -1.12 -4.08 -13.12
C ASP A 95 0.15 -4.93 -13.02
N TRP A 96 0.83 -5.07 -14.14
CA TRP A 96 2.11 -5.71 -14.21
C TRP A 96 3.22 -4.70 -14.40
N GLN A 97 4.33 -4.90 -13.68
CA GLN A 97 5.55 -4.13 -13.88
C GLN A 97 6.71 -5.07 -14.21
N THR A 98 7.60 -4.62 -15.10
CA THR A 98 8.87 -5.30 -15.35
C THR A 98 9.90 -4.75 -14.37
N ASN A 99 10.52 -5.63 -13.56
CA ASN A 99 11.59 -5.25 -12.65
C ASN A 99 12.94 -5.11 -13.37
N ASP A 100 13.98 -4.69 -12.65
CA ASP A 100 15.35 -4.49 -13.18
C ASP A 100 15.95 -5.76 -13.81
N LEU A 101 15.45 -6.94 -13.44
CA LEU A 101 15.89 -8.23 -13.98
C LEU A 101 15.09 -8.67 -15.22
N GLY A 102 14.16 -7.83 -15.71
CA GLY A 102 13.30 -8.16 -16.84
C GLY A 102 12.15 -9.10 -16.49
N LEU A 103 11.92 -9.39 -15.21
CA LEU A 103 10.84 -10.25 -14.75
C LEU A 103 9.56 -9.42 -14.58
N ARG A 104 8.44 -9.98 -15.03
CA ARG A 104 7.13 -9.36 -14.92
C ARG A 104 6.49 -9.73 -13.58
N GLU A 105 6.31 -8.75 -12.72
CA GLU A 105 5.78 -8.90 -11.37
C GLU A 105 4.42 -8.21 -11.22
N PRO A 106 3.48 -8.80 -10.45
CA PRO A 106 2.20 -8.18 -10.19
C PRO A 106 2.35 -7.05 -9.18
N ILE A 107 1.64 -5.95 -9.41
CA ILE A 107 1.66 -4.76 -8.55
C ILE A 107 0.25 -4.19 -8.35
N LEU A 108 0.08 -3.42 -7.27
CA LEU A 108 -0.95 -2.41 -7.16
C LEU A 108 -0.31 -1.04 -7.40
N LYS A 109 -0.89 -0.25 -8.30
CA LYS A 109 -0.44 1.12 -8.60
C LYS A 109 -1.55 2.11 -8.40
N ASN A 110 -1.18 3.31 -7.97
CA ASN A 110 -2.07 4.44 -8.03
C ASN A 110 -2.31 4.83 -9.50
N ARG A 111 -3.54 5.23 -9.81
CA ARG A 111 -3.98 5.62 -11.16
C ARG A 111 -3.68 7.08 -11.48
N SER A 112 -3.50 7.89 -10.45
CA SER A 112 -3.40 9.34 -10.54
C SER A 112 -2.01 9.88 -10.19
N ARG A 113 -1.15 9.04 -9.61
CA ARG A 113 0.19 9.40 -9.14
C ARG A 113 1.16 8.23 -9.35
N GLU A 114 2.46 8.53 -9.37
CA GLU A 114 3.52 7.51 -9.42
C GLU A 114 3.62 6.76 -8.09
N GLU A 115 3.59 7.51 -6.99
CA GLU A 115 3.49 7.01 -5.63
C GLU A 115 2.15 6.30 -5.41
N PHE A 116 2.15 5.18 -4.69
CA PHE A 116 0.89 4.53 -4.33
C PHE A 116 0.07 5.41 -3.38
N TRP A 117 0.75 5.95 -2.38
CA TRP A 117 0.26 6.93 -1.39
C TRP A 117 1.48 7.65 -0.82
N HIS A 118 1.90 7.39 0.42
CA HIS A 118 3.22 7.79 0.94
C HIS A 118 4.34 6.77 0.63
N LEU A 119 4.06 5.79 -0.22
CA LEU A 119 5.06 4.86 -0.73
C LEU A 119 5.56 5.39 -2.08
N SER A 120 6.88 5.41 -2.24
CA SER A 120 7.61 5.98 -3.39
C SER A 120 7.29 5.38 -4.77
N GLY A 121 6.40 4.39 -4.85
CA GLY A 121 6.00 3.78 -6.11
C GLY A 121 4.86 2.77 -5.94
N PRO A 122 4.60 1.95 -6.97
CA PRO A 122 3.65 0.85 -6.88
C PRO A 122 4.10 -0.19 -5.85
N ILE A 123 3.15 -0.97 -5.35
CA ILE A 123 3.36 -1.90 -4.25
C ILE A 123 3.09 -3.35 -4.68
N GLN A 124 3.83 -4.27 -4.09
CA GLN A 124 3.70 -5.72 -4.27
C GLN A 124 3.38 -6.40 -2.95
N LEU A 125 2.59 -7.46 -2.99
CA LEU A 125 2.22 -8.23 -1.80
C LEU A 125 3.41 -9.05 -1.32
N VAL A 126 3.75 -8.90 -0.04
CA VAL A 126 4.79 -9.68 0.64
C VAL A 126 4.17 -10.78 1.49
N VAL A 127 3.11 -10.45 2.23
CA VAL A 127 2.40 -11.37 3.12
C VAL A 127 0.91 -11.13 2.97
N GLY A 128 0.13 -12.16 2.59
CA GLY A 128 -1.33 -12.07 2.58
C GLY A 128 -1.89 -12.03 4.01
N ALA A 129 -3.07 -11.43 4.20
CA ALA A 129 -3.77 -11.56 5.47
C ALA A 129 -4.16 -13.04 5.69
N GLU A 130 -3.88 -13.57 6.89
CA GLU A 130 -4.45 -14.84 7.32
C GLU A 130 -5.96 -14.65 7.49
N ASN A 131 -6.75 -15.48 6.82
CA ASN A 131 -8.22 -15.48 6.93
C ASN A 131 -8.69 -15.97 8.30
#